data_AF-A0A8J3AG53-F1
#
_entry.id   AF-A0A8J3AG53-F1
#
_cell.length_a   1.000
_cell.length_b   1.000
_cell.length_c   1.000
_cell.angle_alpha   90.00
_cell.angle_beta   90.00
_cell.angle_gamma   90.00
#
_symmetry.space_group_name_H-M   'P 1'
#
loop_
_entity.id
_entity.type
_entity.pdbx_description
1 polymer ?
#
loop_
_entity_poly.entity_id
_entity_poly.type
_entity_poly.pdbx_seq_one_letter_code
_entity_poly.pdbx_strand_id
1 'polypeptide(L)'
;MADIFRFTGESVYKDASVVASQVHSSTAMLAHAPIHHHRPPRAVLMAVQSVRTMMKRGSIAYSEIAVPPSLGDYGIGVAIEDFHHCTRDICPICGKRAVQSMPASGWVLIAYRDVPVQAWHSQWRCVAGATLPMIAHASQTDTQHVEQHLSQSVIATVRKTLRDIPMLPSFDQSLGGTVSVVRNTAFGTVHAADISEPIATVELRVSWTPKFADITRPDAASYIDAWVKVLLQLHTQRMGIVE
;
A
#
# COMPACT_ATOMS: atom_id res chain seq x y z
N MET A 1 -10.29 20.04 18.92
CA MET A 1 -8.99 20.33 18.27
C MET A 1 -9.10 19.85 16.84
N ALA A 2 -9.17 20.80 15.92
CA ALA A 2 -9.50 20.64 14.51
C ALA A 2 -8.26 20.97 13.65
N ASP A 3 -8.34 20.60 12.37
CA ASP A 3 -7.29 20.56 11.33
C ASP A 3 -6.37 19.34 11.47
N ILE A 4 -6.10 18.53 10.44
CA ILE A 4 -5.68 18.84 9.06
C ILE A 4 -6.07 17.64 8.17
N PHE A 5 -6.72 17.88 7.03
CA PHE A 5 -6.45 17.26 5.71
C PHE A 5 -7.49 17.81 4.73
N ARG A 6 -7.14 18.93 4.09
CA ARG A 6 -7.98 19.60 3.10
C ARG A 6 -7.87 18.87 1.75
N PHE A 7 -8.94 18.19 1.39
CA PHE A 7 -9.29 17.85 0.01
C PHE A 7 -9.77 19.13 -0.72
N THR A 8 -8.88 20.06 -1.03
CA THR A 8 -9.22 21.20 -1.91
C THR A 8 -8.98 20.80 -3.36
N GLY A 9 -10.03 20.87 -4.18
CA GLY A 9 -9.92 20.86 -5.64
C GLY A 9 -9.30 22.14 -6.20
N GLU A 10 -8.30 22.70 -5.52
CA GLU A 10 -7.56 23.91 -5.86
C GLU A 10 -6.07 23.57 -5.81
N SER A 11 -5.58 22.95 -6.87
CA SER A 11 -4.16 22.99 -7.22
C SER A 11 -4.07 23.56 -8.64
N VAL A 12 -4.55 24.79 -8.81
CA VAL A 12 -4.09 25.64 -9.91
C VAL A 12 -3.99 27.08 -9.39
N TYR A 13 -2.79 27.65 -9.55
CA TYR A 13 -2.40 29.05 -9.37
C TYR A 13 -2.10 29.56 -7.94
N LYS A 14 -0.81 29.61 -7.55
CA LYS A 14 -0.01 30.86 -7.60
C LYS A 14 1.42 30.69 -7.03
N ASP A 15 2.34 31.22 -7.83
CA ASP A 15 3.64 31.83 -7.53
C ASP A 15 4.66 31.14 -6.64
N ALA A 16 5.66 30.58 -7.33
CA ALA A 16 7.03 30.46 -6.88
C ALA A 16 7.68 31.86 -6.79
N SER A 17 8.04 32.29 -5.60
CA SER A 17 9.29 33.03 -5.35
C SER A 17 9.58 33.07 -3.84
N VAL A 18 10.87 32.99 -3.49
CA VAL A 18 11.45 33.24 -2.14
C VAL A 18 11.24 32.07 -1.17
N VAL A 19 12.21 31.23 -0.79
CA VAL A 19 13.62 31.45 -0.45
C VAL A 19 14.42 30.19 -0.81
N ALA A 20 15.48 30.38 -1.58
CA ALA A 20 16.58 29.43 -1.66
C ALA A 20 17.58 29.73 -0.53
N SER A 21 18.02 28.71 0.21
CA SER A 21 19.39 28.68 0.73
C SER A 21 19.80 27.27 1.16
N GLN A 22 20.69 26.69 0.33
CA GLN A 22 21.86 25.86 0.71
C GLN A 22 21.54 24.45 1.27
N VAL A 23 22.02 23.33 0.69
CA VAL A 23 23.37 23.01 0.18
C VAL A 23 23.30 21.91 -0.92
N HIS A 24 24.00 22.17 -2.04
CA HIS A 24 24.70 21.31 -3.03
C HIS A 24 24.57 19.78 -2.93
N SER A 25 24.60 18.96 -3.98
CA SER A 25 24.64 19.09 -5.45
C SER A 25 24.54 17.66 -5.99
N SER A 26 23.55 17.34 -6.82
CA SER A 26 23.77 16.47 -7.98
C SER A 26 22.63 16.67 -8.97
N THR A 27 23.01 17.12 -10.16
CA THR A 27 22.14 17.68 -11.20
C THR A 27 21.73 16.59 -12.20
N ALA A 28 20.52 16.74 -12.74
CA ALA A 28 19.86 15.98 -13.82
C ALA A 28 19.02 14.78 -13.34
N MET A 29 17.69 14.74 -13.47
CA MET A 29 16.72 15.56 -14.21
C MET A 29 15.44 15.71 -13.39
N LEU A 30 15.05 16.96 -13.11
CA LEU A 30 13.66 17.27 -12.75
C LEU A 30 12.82 17.08 -14.01
N ALA A 31 12.30 15.87 -14.19
CA ALA A 31 11.22 15.61 -15.12
C ALA A 31 10.05 16.50 -14.68
N HIS A 32 9.83 17.58 -15.42
CA HIS A 32 8.65 18.42 -15.29
C HIS A 32 7.44 17.52 -15.49
N ALA A 33 6.70 17.26 -14.40
CA ALA A 33 5.43 16.55 -14.50
C ALA A 33 4.53 17.36 -15.46
N PRO A 34 3.97 16.74 -16.51
CA PRO A 34 3.08 17.45 -17.42
C PRO A 34 1.87 17.95 -16.63
N ILE A 35 1.64 19.27 -16.68
CA ILE A 35 0.44 19.90 -16.13
C ILE A 35 -0.74 19.50 -17.02
N HIS A 36 -1.61 18.61 -16.53
CA HIS A 36 -2.83 18.23 -17.24
C HIS A 36 -3.81 19.41 -17.21
N HIS A 37 -3.89 20.17 -18.31
CA HIS A 37 -4.80 21.32 -18.50
C HIS A 37 -6.28 20.91 -18.73
N HIS A 38 -6.69 19.72 -18.30
CA HIS A 38 -8.02 19.19 -18.57
C HIS A 38 -8.76 18.95 -17.26
N ARG A 39 -10.04 19.34 -17.24
CA ARG A 39 -10.94 19.06 -16.13
C ARG A 39 -10.98 17.54 -15.92
N PRO A 40 -10.81 17.02 -14.69
CA PRO A 40 -10.88 15.59 -14.44
C PRO A 40 -12.19 14.99 -14.95
N PRO A 41 -12.16 13.83 -15.62
CA PRO A 41 -13.35 13.13 -16.08
C PRO A 41 -14.32 12.85 -14.93
N ARG A 42 -15.63 12.80 -15.23
CA ARG A 42 -16.67 12.54 -14.21
C ARG A 42 -16.39 11.26 -13.41
N ALA A 43 -15.91 10.21 -14.06
CA ALA A 43 -15.54 8.96 -13.39
C ALA A 43 -14.46 9.18 -12.32
N VAL A 44 -13.43 9.97 -12.61
CA VAL A 44 -12.38 10.34 -11.64
C VAL A 44 -12.97 11.13 -10.46
N LEU A 45 -13.84 12.09 -10.73
CA LEU A 45 -14.50 12.86 -9.67
C LEU A 45 -15.38 11.98 -8.76
N MET A 46 -16.10 11.00 -9.34
CA MET A 46 -16.90 10.05 -8.57
C MET A 46 -16.03 9.09 -7.76
N ALA A 47 -14.90 8.63 -8.31
CA ALA A 47 -13.92 7.83 -7.58
C ALA A 47 -13.39 8.59 -6.35
N VAL A 48 -12.95 9.84 -6.53
CA VAL A 48 -12.50 10.70 -5.43
C VAL A 48 -13.60 10.89 -4.38
N GLN A 49 -14.84 11.12 -4.83
CA GLN A 49 -15.97 11.28 -3.92
C GLN A 49 -16.24 10.01 -3.09
N SER A 50 -16.12 8.82 -3.69
CA SER A 50 -16.27 7.55 -2.96
C SER A 50 -15.27 7.44 -1.81
N VAL A 51 -14.01 7.83 -2.04
CA VAL A 51 -12.94 7.81 -1.03
C VAL A 51 -13.20 8.83 0.08
N ARG A 52 -13.67 10.03 -0.27
CA ARG A 52 -14.03 11.06 0.72
C ARG A 52 -15.11 10.60 1.70
N THR A 53 -16.03 9.75 1.25
CA THR A 53 -17.12 9.20 2.06
C THR A 53 -16.80 7.82 2.64
N MET A 54 -15.58 7.30 2.43
CA MET A 54 -15.17 5.98 2.90
C MET A 54 -15.21 5.90 4.43
N MET A 55 -15.81 4.83 4.95
CA MET A 55 -15.71 4.50 6.38
C MET A 55 -14.29 4.04 6.69
N LYS A 56 -13.58 4.80 7.52
CA LYS A 56 -12.20 4.47 7.93
C LYS A 56 -12.19 3.38 9.00
N ARG A 57 -11.21 2.48 8.94
CA ARG A 57 -10.97 1.49 9.99
C ARG A 57 -10.18 2.12 11.14
N GLY A 58 -10.63 1.91 12.38
CA GLY A 58 -10.11 2.62 13.55
C GLY A 58 -8.63 2.36 13.90
N SER A 59 -8.05 1.23 13.48
CA SER A 59 -6.64 0.89 13.74
C SER A 59 -5.69 1.35 12.62
N ILE A 60 -6.21 2.03 11.61
CA ILE A 60 -5.47 2.34 10.38
C ILE A 60 -5.35 3.85 10.22
N ALA A 61 -4.14 4.33 10.00
CA ALA A 61 -3.94 5.66 9.46
C ALA A 61 -3.95 5.64 7.94
N TYR A 62 -4.47 6.71 7.37
CA TYR A 62 -4.55 6.94 5.94
C TYR A 62 -3.93 8.29 5.64
N SER A 63 -2.98 8.34 4.72
CA SER A 63 -2.39 9.59 4.21
C SER A 63 -2.42 9.60 2.69
N GLU A 64 -2.59 10.79 2.12
CA GLU A 64 -2.55 10.99 0.67
C GLU A 64 -1.09 10.89 0.18
N ILE A 65 -0.90 10.22 -0.95
CA ILE A 65 0.39 10.16 -1.64
C ILE A 65 0.21 10.47 -3.13
N ALA A 66 1.23 11.05 -3.74
CA ALA A 66 1.20 11.38 -5.16
C ALA A 66 1.19 10.11 -6.02
N VAL A 67 0.34 10.10 -7.05
CA VAL A 67 0.37 9.08 -8.10
C VAL A 67 1.36 9.53 -9.19
N PRO A 68 2.38 8.73 -9.53
CA PRO A 68 3.32 9.11 -10.60
C PRO A 68 2.60 9.30 -11.95
N PRO A 69 2.94 10.35 -12.73
CA PRO A 69 2.35 10.56 -14.07
C PRO A 69 2.64 9.41 -15.06
N SER A 70 3.70 8.64 -14.80
CA SER A 70 4.01 7.42 -15.54
C SER A 70 2.97 6.31 -15.31
N LEU A 71 2.21 6.38 -14.22
CA LEU A 71 1.17 5.40 -13.90
C LEU A 71 -0.21 5.82 -14.42
N GLY A 72 -0.54 7.11 -14.48
CA GLY A 72 -1.85 7.59 -14.95
C GLY A 72 -1.85 9.08 -15.26
N ASP A 73 -2.84 9.54 -16.01
CA ASP A 73 -3.11 10.96 -16.26
C ASP A 73 -3.80 11.60 -15.04
N TYR A 74 -4.58 10.77 -14.32
CA TYR A 74 -5.15 11.09 -13.01
C TYR A 74 -4.93 9.90 -12.08
N GLY A 75 -5.02 10.12 -10.76
CA GLY A 75 -5.01 9.01 -9.83
C GLY A 75 -5.32 9.39 -8.40
N ILE A 76 -5.59 8.37 -7.59
CA ILE A 76 -5.81 8.45 -6.15
C ILE A 76 -4.71 7.62 -5.50
N GLY A 77 -3.88 8.24 -4.68
CA GLY A 77 -2.84 7.54 -3.92
C GLY A 77 -3.11 7.60 -2.44
N VAL A 78 -3.08 6.45 -1.78
CA VAL A 78 -3.30 6.34 -0.34
C VAL A 78 -2.22 5.47 0.29
N ALA A 79 -1.43 6.04 1.19
CA ALA A 79 -0.60 5.29 2.12
C ALA A 79 -1.42 4.85 3.34
N ILE A 80 -1.10 3.66 3.82
CA ILE A 80 -1.82 2.91 4.84
C ILE A 80 -0.80 2.42 5.85
N GLU A 81 -1.02 2.77 7.11
CA GLU A 81 -0.19 2.31 8.21
C GLU A 81 -1.08 1.71 9.29
N ASP A 82 -0.79 0.48 9.67
CA ASP A 82 -1.43 -0.19 10.80
C ASP A 82 -0.75 0.26 12.10
N PHE A 83 -1.43 1.10 12.86
CA PHE A 83 -0.97 1.58 14.16
C PHE A 83 -1.48 0.71 15.30
N HIS A 84 -1.60 -0.61 15.09
CA HIS A 84 -1.86 -1.53 16.18
C HIS A 84 -0.70 -1.48 17.19
N HIS A 85 -0.78 -0.53 18.12
CA HIS A 85 0.19 -0.25 19.14
C HIS A 85 -0.04 -1.20 20.30
N CYS A 86 0.67 -2.33 20.27
CA CYS A 86 0.86 -3.15 21.46
C CYS A 86 1.87 -2.41 22.36
N THR A 87 1.43 -1.44 23.17
CA THR A 87 2.34 -0.70 24.09
C THR A 87 2.50 -1.38 25.46
N ARG A 88 1.83 -2.51 25.68
CA ARG A 88 1.91 -3.30 26.92
C ARG A 88 2.60 -4.64 26.65
N ASP A 89 3.19 -5.22 27.70
CA ASP A 89 3.80 -6.54 27.66
C ASP A 89 2.87 -7.62 27.10
N ILE A 90 1.55 -7.46 27.22
CA ILE A 90 0.56 -8.28 26.50
C ILE A 90 -0.56 -7.34 26.05
N CYS A 91 -0.84 -7.29 24.74
CA CYS A 91 -1.93 -6.53 24.18
C CYS A 91 -3.27 -7.18 24.55
N PRO A 92 -4.21 -6.47 25.19
CA PRO A 92 -5.51 -7.04 25.57
C PRO A 92 -6.44 -7.32 24.38
N ILE A 93 -6.12 -6.78 23.19
CA ILE A 93 -6.92 -6.96 21.96
C ILE A 93 -6.43 -8.18 21.17
N CYS A 94 -5.11 -8.39 21.06
CA CYS A 94 -4.54 -9.46 20.26
C CYS A 94 -3.75 -10.51 21.05
N GLY A 95 -3.56 -10.32 22.36
CA GLY A 95 -2.88 -11.24 23.28
C GLY A 95 -1.35 -11.25 23.22
N LYS A 96 -0.70 -10.28 22.55
CA LYS A 96 0.73 -10.39 22.15
C LYS A 96 1.64 -9.31 22.75
N ARG A 97 2.94 -9.64 22.84
CA ARG A 97 3.99 -8.75 23.36
C ARG A 97 4.27 -7.56 22.44
N ALA A 98 4.51 -6.39 23.03
CA ALA A 98 4.88 -5.15 22.34
C ALA A 98 6.00 -5.30 21.30
N VAL A 99 7.00 -6.13 21.64
CA VAL A 99 8.20 -6.41 20.83
C VAL A 99 7.87 -7.13 19.51
N GLN A 100 6.71 -7.78 19.40
CA GLN A 100 6.27 -8.51 18.21
C GLN A 100 5.40 -7.68 17.25
N SER A 101 5.19 -6.39 17.53
CA SER A 101 4.15 -5.56 16.89
C SER A 101 4.74 -4.41 16.08
N MET A 102 5.75 -4.70 15.23
CA MET A 102 6.19 -3.71 14.25
C MET A 102 5.06 -3.45 13.25
N PRO A 103 4.72 -2.18 12.96
CA PRO A 103 3.55 -1.84 12.16
C PRO A 103 3.71 -2.36 10.73
N ALA A 104 2.65 -2.98 10.22
CA ALA A 104 2.54 -3.25 8.79
C ALA A 104 2.23 -1.94 8.06
N SER A 105 2.97 -1.66 7.00
CA SER A 105 2.73 -0.48 6.16
C SER A 105 2.50 -0.89 4.72
N GLY A 106 1.80 -0.04 3.99
CA GLY A 106 1.56 -0.25 2.59
C GLY A 106 0.94 0.97 1.94
N TRP A 107 0.62 0.83 0.66
CA TRP A 107 0.01 1.87 -0.13
C TRP A 107 -0.81 1.26 -1.26
N VAL A 108 -1.77 2.03 -1.76
CA VAL A 108 -2.54 1.70 -2.95
C VAL A 108 -2.68 2.95 -3.81
N LEU A 109 -2.40 2.79 -5.10
CA LEU A 109 -2.59 3.77 -6.15
C LEU A 109 -3.69 3.27 -7.07
N ILE A 110 -4.68 4.12 -7.34
CA ILE A 110 -5.75 3.87 -8.30
C ILE A 110 -5.56 4.89 -9.42
N ALA A 111 -4.92 4.46 -10.49
CA ALA A 111 -4.59 5.29 -11.64
C ALA A 111 -5.68 5.22 -12.71
N TYR A 112 -5.85 6.34 -13.41
CA TYR A 112 -6.75 6.49 -14.55
C TYR A 112 -5.98 7.08 -15.74
N ARG A 113 -6.22 6.55 -16.94
CA ARG A 113 -5.74 7.07 -18.22
C ARG A 113 -6.92 7.55 -19.05
N ASP A 114 -6.79 8.71 -19.68
CA ASP A 114 -7.81 9.22 -20.61
C ASP A 114 -8.01 8.26 -21.79
N VAL A 115 -6.90 7.68 -22.29
CA VAL A 115 -6.93 6.66 -23.33
C VAL A 115 -6.86 5.26 -22.69
N PRO A 116 -7.79 4.34 -23.02
CA PRO A 116 -7.73 2.97 -22.52
C PRO A 116 -6.40 2.30 -22.85
N VAL A 117 -5.78 1.68 -21.85
CA VAL A 117 -4.52 0.95 -22.03
C VAL A 117 -4.85 -0.51 -22.34
N GLN A 118 -4.36 -1.01 -23.49
CA GLN A 118 -4.66 -2.38 -23.95
C GLN A 118 -4.29 -3.43 -22.90
N ALA A 119 -3.12 -3.33 -22.28
CA ALA A 119 -2.67 -4.25 -21.23
C ALA A 119 -3.59 -4.27 -20.00
N TRP A 120 -4.30 -3.17 -19.72
CA TRP A 120 -5.23 -3.09 -18.59
C TRP A 120 -6.63 -3.55 -18.97
N HIS A 121 -6.98 -3.51 -20.26
CA HIS A 121 -8.34 -3.68 -20.77
C HIS A 121 -9.34 -2.69 -20.12
N SER A 122 -8.83 -1.52 -19.70
CA SER A 122 -9.57 -0.49 -18.97
C SER A 122 -8.79 0.82 -19.01
N GLN A 123 -9.47 1.92 -18.65
CA GLN A 123 -8.83 3.19 -18.31
C GLN A 123 -8.23 3.16 -16.90
N TRP A 124 -8.59 2.17 -16.09
CA TRP A 124 -8.20 2.11 -14.68
C TRP A 124 -7.17 1.03 -14.40
N ARG A 125 -6.27 1.32 -13.47
CA ARG A 125 -5.32 0.35 -12.91
C ARG A 125 -5.12 0.59 -11.43
N CYS A 126 -5.20 -0.48 -10.65
CA CYS A 126 -4.76 -0.48 -9.27
C CYS A 126 -3.34 -1.03 -9.20
N VAL A 127 -2.50 -0.36 -8.43
CA VAL A 127 -1.17 -0.83 -8.03
C VAL A 127 -1.05 -0.64 -6.53
N ALA A 128 -0.55 -1.62 -5.82
CA ALA A 128 -0.43 -1.58 -4.39
C ALA A 128 0.90 -2.18 -3.94
N GLY A 129 1.40 -1.67 -2.83
CA GLY A 129 2.61 -2.13 -2.17
C GLY A 129 2.36 -2.38 -0.70
N ALA A 130 3.12 -3.31 -0.13
CA ALA A 130 3.11 -3.56 1.29
C ALA A 130 4.50 -3.98 1.76
N THR A 131 4.85 -3.56 2.96
CA THR A 131 6.09 -3.88 3.64
C THR A 131 5.73 -4.49 4.98
N LEU A 132 6.20 -5.71 5.21
CA LEU A 132 5.90 -6.49 6.39
C LEU A 132 7.21 -6.90 7.08
N PRO A 133 7.43 -6.51 8.35
CA PRO A 133 8.60 -6.94 9.11
C PRO A 133 8.50 -8.43 9.47
N MET A 134 9.61 -9.17 9.35
CA MET A 134 9.74 -10.58 9.77
C MET A 134 10.62 -10.66 11.00
N ILE A 135 10.10 -11.29 12.05
CA ILE A 135 10.88 -11.64 13.24
C ILE A 135 11.23 -13.12 13.15
N ALA A 136 12.47 -13.48 13.44
CA ALA A 136 12.92 -14.87 13.41
C ALA A 136 12.39 -15.62 14.64
N HIS A 137 12.00 -16.87 14.46
CA HIS A 137 12.03 -17.84 15.56
C HIS A 137 13.24 -18.77 15.36
N ALA A 138 13.97 -19.02 16.44
CA ALA A 138 15.33 -19.54 16.47
C ALA A 138 15.54 -21.01 16.03
N SER A 139 14.64 -21.61 15.24
CA SER A 139 14.65 -23.06 15.00
C SER A 139 14.47 -23.52 13.55
N GLN A 140 14.61 -22.66 12.54
CA GLN A 140 14.48 -23.09 11.14
C GLN A 140 15.83 -23.15 10.42
N THR A 141 16.36 -24.37 10.36
CA THR A 141 17.65 -24.75 9.76
C THR A 141 17.62 -24.78 8.22
N ASP A 142 16.45 -24.57 7.59
CA ASP A 142 16.30 -24.61 6.13
C ASP A 142 15.60 -23.33 5.61
N THR A 143 16.39 -22.29 5.44
CA THR A 143 15.93 -20.93 5.14
C THR A 143 15.25 -20.81 3.77
N GLN A 144 15.63 -21.64 2.80
CA GLN A 144 15.12 -21.52 1.42
C GLN A 144 13.71 -22.11 1.28
N HIS A 145 13.45 -23.26 1.93
CA HIS A 145 12.10 -23.84 1.97
C HIS A 145 11.10 -22.92 2.68
N VAL A 146 11.51 -22.30 3.78
CA VAL A 146 10.67 -21.35 4.55
C VAL A 146 10.27 -20.13 3.70
N GLU A 147 11.19 -19.56 2.94
CA GLU A 147 10.91 -18.39 2.08
C GLU A 147 9.94 -18.70 0.95
N GLN A 148 10.06 -19.88 0.34
CA GLN A 148 9.14 -20.32 -0.71
C GLN A 148 7.73 -20.54 -0.15
N HIS A 149 7.61 -21.23 0.99
CA HIS A 149 6.32 -21.43 1.67
C HIS A 149 5.67 -20.11 2.11
N LEU A 150 6.47 -19.18 2.65
CA LEU A 150 6.01 -17.85 3.02
C LEU A 150 5.49 -17.07 1.80
N SER A 151 6.24 -17.07 0.71
CA SER A 151 5.85 -16.37 -0.52
C SER A 151 4.53 -16.93 -1.07
N GLN A 152 4.37 -18.26 -1.08
CA GLN A 152 3.12 -18.91 -1.50
C GLN A 152 1.94 -18.56 -0.58
N SER A 153 2.15 -18.56 0.74
CA SER A 153 1.13 -18.18 1.73
C SER A 153 0.68 -16.73 1.54
N VAL A 154 1.64 -15.80 1.38
CA VAL A 154 1.37 -14.39 1.12
C VAL A 154 0.55 -14.22 -0.18
N ILE A 155 0.96 -14.88 -1.26
CA ILE A 155 0.24 -14.84 -2.54
C ILE A 155 -1.19 -15.40 -2.39
N ALA A 156 -1.35 -16.50 -1.67
CA ALA A 156 -2.66 -17.12 -1.44
C ALA A 156 -3.59 -16.17 -0.68
N THR A 157 -3.08 -15.47 0.33
CA THR A 157 -3.83 -14.46 1.09
C THR A 157 -4.24 -13.30 0.22
N VAL A 158 -3.31 -12.66 -0.50
CA VAL A 158 -3.63 -11.57 -1.44
C VAL A 158 -4.73 -12.00 -2.42
N ARG A 159 -4.60 -13.18 -3.03
CA ARG A 159 -5.60 -13.72 -3.95
C ARG A 159 -6.94 -13.98 -3.28
N LYS A 160 -6.96 -14.51 -2.06
CA LYS A 160 -8.20 -14.78 -1.32
C LYS A 160 -8.92 -13.47 -0.95
N THR A 161 -8.24 -12.54 -0.29
CA THR A 161 -8.84 -11.31 0.20
C THR A 161 -9.36 -10.43 -0.94
N LEU A 162 -8.60 -10.34 -2.04
CA LEU A 162 -9.04 -9.57 -3.20
C LEU A 162 -10.23 -10.25 -3.89
N ARG A 163 -10.26 -11.59 -3.99
CA ARG A 163 -11.42 -12.33 -4.56
C ARG A 163 -12.71 -12.14 -3.77
N ASP A 164 -12.63 -11.95 -2.46
CA ASP A 164 -13.82 -11.80 -1.59
C ASP A 164 -14.52 -10.43 -1.73
N ILE A 165 -14.07 -9.55 -2.63
CA ILE A 165 -14.75 -8.29 -2.93
C ILE A 165 -16.00 -8.58 -3.78
N PRO A 166 -17.24 -8.26 -3.33
CA PRO A 166 -18.50 -8.67 -3.96
C PRO A 166 -18.76 -8.18 -5.41
N MET A 167 -17.85 -7.40 -6.00
CA MET A 167 -17.99 -6.77 -7.32
C MET A 167 -17.02 -7.33 -8.37
N LEU A 168 -16.34 -8.45 -8.10
CA LEU A 168 -15.28 -8.97 -8.95
C LEU A 168 -15.56 -10.37 -9.52
N PRO A 169 -16.01 -10.47 -10.79
CA PRO A 169 -15.95 -11.73 -11.55
C PRO A 169 -14.53 -11.90 -12.13
N SER A 170 -13.91 -13.01 -11.77
CA SER A 170 -12.64 -13.59 -12.29
C SER A 170 -11.46 -12.62 -12.33
N PHE A 171 -10.87 -12.30 -11.17
CA PHE A 171 -9.56 -11.63 -11.05
C PHE A 171 -8.42 -12.31 -11.81
N ASP A 172 -8.59 -13.59 -12.15
CA ASP A 172 -7.50 -14.48 -12.52
C ASP A 172 -6.69 -14.02 -13.73
N GLN A 173 -7.21 -13.12 -14.57
CA GLN A 173 -6.47 -12.62 -15.74
C GLN A 173 -5.71 -11.30 -15.50
N SER A 174 -6.12 -10.43 -14.56
CA SER A 174 -5.49 -9.10 -14.41
C SER A 174 -4.63 -8.94 -13.16
N LEU A 175 -4.86 -9.78 -12.16
CA LEU A 175 -4.10 -9.79 -10.90
C LEU A 175 -2.71 -10.35 -11.13
N GLY A 176 -1.69 -9.53 -10.92
CA GLY A 176 -0.30 -9.93 -10.98
C GLY A 176 0.52 -9.19 -9.93
N GLY A 177 1.70 -9.73 -9.60
CA GLY A 177 2.54 -9.12 -8.59
C GLY A 177 3.79 -9.92 -8.29
N THR A 178 4.59 -9.38 -7.38
CA THR A 178 5.81 -9.99 -6.87
C THR A 178 5.78 -9.98 -5.34
N VAL A 179 6.38 -11.01 -4.75
CA VAL A 179 6.70 -11.08 -3.33
C VAL A 179 8.21 -11.27 -3.24
N SER A 180 8.86 -10.44 -2.42
CA SER A 180 10.31 -10.48 -2.21
C SER A 180 10.60 -10.52 -0.72
N VAL A 181 11.54 -11.37 -0.31
CA VAL A 181 12.04 -11.43 1.07
C VAL A 181 13.41 -10.76 1.07
N VAL A 182 13.54 -9.67 1.82
CA VAL A 182 14.78 -8.88 1.95
C VAL A 182 15.34 -9.13 3.34
N ARG A 183 16.50 -9.79 3.44
CA ARG A 183 17.15 -10.08 4.73
C ARG A 183 18.05 -8.92 5.17
N ASN A 184 18.02 -8.63 6.46
CA ASN A 184 18.93 -7.69 7.07
C ASN A 184 20.28 -8.38 7.31
N THR A 185 21.35 -7.79 6.79
CA THR A 185 22.73 -8.21 7.08
C THR A 185 23.33 -7.19 8.04
N ALA A 186 23.58 -7.60 9.28
CA ALA A 186 24.18 -6.74 10.29
C ALA A 186 25.67 -6.51 10.02
N PHE A 187 26.16 -5.31 10.37
CA PHE A 187 27.59 -4.99 10.43
C PHE A 187 27.91 -4.27 11.76
N GLY A 188 29.13 -4.40 12.28
CA GLY A 188 29.52 -3.78 13.56
C GLY A 188 29.01 -4.53 14.80
N THR A 189 28.79 -3.81 15.91
CA THR A 189 28.36 -4.39 17.21
C THR A 189 26.84 -4.53 17.33
N VAL A 190 26.09 -4.46 16.22
CA VAL A 190 24.66 -4.80 16.22
C VAL A 190 24.56 -6.28 16.56
N HIS A 191 24.27 -6.57 17.83
CA HIS A 191 24.11 -7.94 18.28
C HIS A 191 22.86 -8.51 17.62
N ALA A 192 23.05 -9.53 16.78
CA ALA A 192 21.99 -10.41 16.27
C ALA A 192 21.19 -11.14 17.38
N ALA A 193 21.42 -10.77 18.66
CA ALA A 193 20.78 -11.30 19.85
C ALA A 193 19.65 -10.41 20.39
N ASP A 194 19.45 -9.19 19.87
CA ASP A 194 18.23 -8.45 20.15
C ASP A 194 17.08 -9.06 19.34
N ILE A 195 16.40 -10.02 19.97
CA ILE A 195 15.23 -10.78 19.50
C ILE A 195 14.05 -9.86 19.08
N SER A 196 14.21 -8.54 19.24
CA SER A 196 13.27 -7.48 18.91
C SER A 196 13.43 -6.90 17.51
N GLU A 197 14.57 -7.09 16.83
CA GLU A 197 14.77 -6.52 15.50
C GLU A 197 14.29 -7.47 14.38
N PRO A 198 13.63 -6.93 13.34
CA PRO A 198 13.25 -7.75 12.19
C PRO A 198 14.51 -8.27 11.48
N ILE A 199 14.59 -9.58 11.28
CA ILE A 199 15.69 -10.23 10.55
C ILE A 199 15.53 -10.13 9.03
N ALA A 200 14.30 -9.87 8.58
CA ALA A 200 13.96 -9.72 7.20
C ALA A 200 12.70 -8.87 7.05
N THR A 201 12.44 -8.44 5.84
CA THR A 201 11.24 -7.71 5.44
C THR A 201 10.66 -8.41 4.24
N VAL A 202 9.34 -8.59 4.19
CA VAL A 202 8.67 -8.97 2.94
C VAL A 202 8.10 -7.75 2.29
N GLU A 203 8.46 -7.58 1.04
CA GLU A 203 7.93 -6.57 0.15
C GLU A 203 6.97 -7.23 -0.84
N LEU A 204 5.77 -6.67 -0.91
CA LEU A 204 4.77 -7.04 -1.90
C LEU A 204 4.60 -5.91 -2.89
N ARG A 205 4.47 -6.27 -4.16
CA ARG A 205 3.97 -5.36 -5.21
C ARG A 205 2.89 -6.08 -5.98
N VAL A 206 1.70 -5.51 -6.02
CA VAL A 206 0.51 -6.12 -6.61
C VAL A 206 -0.13 -5.13 -7.55
N SER A 207 -0.68 -5.61 -8.66
CA SER A 207 -1.46 -4.78 -9.57
C SER A 207 -2.62 -5.57 -10.17
N TRP A 208 -3.73 -4.87 -10.41
CA TRP A 208 -4.93 -5.46 -10.99
C TRP A 208 -5.74 -4.38 -11.71
N THR A 209 -6.61 -4.80 -12.62
CA THR A 209 -7.59 -3.90 -13.23
C THR A 209 -8.86 -3.89 -12.38
N PRO A 210 -9.28 -2.75 -11.82
CA PRO A 210 -10.54 -2.67 -11.08
C PRO A 210 -11.72 -2.82 -12.05
N LYS A 211 -12.76 -3.53 -11.60
CA LYS A 211 -14.06 -3.57 -12.26
C LYS A 211 -15.05 -2.77 -11.42
N PHE A 212 -15.62 -1.73 -12.00
CA PHE A 212 -16.68 -0.97 -11.37
C PHE A 212 -18.02 -1.48 -11.88
N ALA A 213 -18.95 -1.81 -10.98
CA ALA A 213 -20.29 -2.23 -11.39
C ALA A 213 -21.01 -1.14 -12.20
N ASP A 214 -20.71 0.12 -11.91
CA ASP A 214 -21.07 1.27 -12.72
C ASP A 214 -19.79 2.02 -13.09
N ILE A 215 -19.38 1.96 -14.35
CA ILE A 215 -18.20 2.67 -14.87
C ILE A 215 -18.34 4.19 -14.74
N THR A 216 -19.58 4.70 -14.60
CA THR A 216 -19.87 6.11 -14.39
C THR A 216 -19.79 6.52 -12.90
N ARG A 217 -19.78 5.53 -12.00
CA ARG A 217 -19.66 5.69 -10.54
C ARG A 217 -18.64 4.70 -9.96
N PRO A 218 -17.36 4.82 -10.34
CA PRO A 218 -16.32 3.99 -9.78
C PRO A 218 -16.21 4.14 -8.26
N ASP A 219 -16.29 3.01 -7.56
CA ASP A 219 -16.09 2.93 -6.11
C ASP A 219 -14.62 2.60 -5.80
N ALA A 220 -13.79 3.63 -5.75
CA ALA A 220 -12.38 3.52 -5.37
C ALA A 220 -12.20 3.16 -3.89
N ALA A 221 -13.15 3.53 -3.03
CA ALA A 221 -13.10 3.24 -1.60
C ALA A 221 -13.08 1.73 -1.31
N SER A 222 -13.89 0.94 -2.03
CA SER A 222 -13.87 -0.53 -1.89
C SER A 222 -12.50 -1.15 -2.18
N TYR A 223 -11.73 -0.60 -3.13
CA TYR A 223 -10.39 -1.10 -3.44
C TYR A 223 -9.35 -0.71 -2.37
N ILE A 224 -9.49 0.47 -1.77
CA ILE A 224 -8.68 0.87 -0.63
C ILE A 224 -8.98 -0.03 0.57
N ASP A 225 -10.26 -0.21 0.92
CA ASP A 225 -10.66 -1.08 2.03
C ASP A 225 -10.20 -2.53 1.82
N ALA A 226 -10.26 -3.04 0.59
CA ALA A 226 -9.76 -4.36 0.27
C ALA A 226 -8.24 -4.49 0.48
N TRP A 227 -7.45 -3.49 0.07
CA TRP A 227 -6.01 -3.51 0.32
C TRP A 227 -5.69 -3.43 1.82
N VAL A 228 -6.45 -2.64 2.58
CA VAL A 228 -6.34 -2.60 4.05
C VAL A 228 -6.63 -3.97 4.66
N LYS A 229 -7.66 -4.70 4.18
CA LYS A 229 -7.93 -6.07 4.64
C LYS A 229 -6.78 -7.02 4.33
N VAL A 230 -6.14 -6.90 3.15
CA VAL A 230 -4.95 -7.68 2.80
C VAL A 230 -3.84 -7.42 3.81
N LEU A 231 -3.52 -6.15 4.06
CA LEU A 231 -2.49 -5.75 5.03
C LEU A 231 -2.76 -6.33 6.43
N LEU A 232 -3.99 -6.17 6.93
CA LEU A 232 -4.39 -6.68 8.24
C LEU A 232 -4.33 -8.22 8.33
N GLN A 233 -4.75 -8.92 7.27
CA GLN A 233 -4.68 -10.38 7.22
C GLN A 233 -3.24 -10.88 7.18
N LEU A 234 -2.37 -10.24 6.39
CA LEU A 234 -0.95 -10.60 6.32
C LEU A 234 -0.23 -10.32 7.64
N HIS A 235 -0.52 -9.19 8.28
CA HIS A 235 0.00 -8.87 9.62
C HIS A 235 -0.46 -9.92 10.64
N THR A 236 -1.72 -10.34 10.59
CA THR A 236 -2.27 -11.37 11.51
C THR A 236 -1.70 -12.76 11.23
N GLN A 237 -1.58 -13.19 9.98
CA GLN A 237 -1.09 -14.52 9.61
C GLN A 237 0.39 -14.72 9.94
N ARG A 238 1.22 -13.69 9.85
CA ARG A 238 2.61 -13.77 10.32
C ARG A 238 2.75 -14.10 11.79
N MET A 239 1.73 -13.77 12.56
CA MET A 239 1.66 -14.14 13.96
C MET A 239 1.16 -15.58 14.18
N GLY A 240 0.88 -16.34 13.11
CA GLY A 240 0.32 -17.69 13.16
C GLY A 240 0.97 -18.70 12.21
N ILE A 241 1.99 -18.33 11.42
CA ILE A 241 2.85 -19.28 10.66
C ILE A 241 3.85 -19.98 11.63
N VAL A 242 3.46 -20.13 12.90
CA VAL A 242 4.26 -20.66 14.02
C VAL A 242 3.48 -21.77 14.73
N GLU A 243 2.89 -22.68 13.97
CA GLU A 243 2.54 -24.03 14.45
C GLU A 243 3.19 -25.09 13.55
#